data_AF-A0ABD4LFA9-F1
#
_entry.id   AF-A0ABD4LFA9-F1
#
_cell.length_a   1.000
_cell.length_b   1.000
_cell.length_c   1.000
_cell.angle_alpha   90.00
_cell.angle_beta   90.00
_cell.angle_gamma   90.00
#
_symmetry.space_group_name_H-M   'P 1'
#
loop_
_entity.id
_entity.type
_entity.pdbx_description
1 polymer ?
#
loop_
_entity_poly.entity_id
_entity_poly.type
_entity_poly.pdbx_seq_one_letter_code
_entity_poly.pdbx_strand_id
1 'polypeptide(L)'
;MDTKTVITIIGSFLAASTAQLISHILTLRREKKNYKKACYQNLYSPIIFKLTEYIRSEGCDKEFHELINIHQSSSEIFNEIMQHIEKNLAYTSLDIINIFQVWKRDFSNPSNKGEVPNTVQKENEIDLNITFANVFFEQFIKINKSLKFKHKVVDEELRAPYFFTHFFLLIKECTRPYSITFAEIFAMYDLIEAMLLPDNNYTERIISIRDALDKVHSTNLYKNDERVHESYLSAYELLYEIVNEMAIISEDRATDFKEFLDSQIQK
;
A
#
# COMPACT_ATOMS: atom_id res chain seq x y z
N MET A 1 -45.38 41.08 31.20
CA MET A 1 -44.42 40.78 30.11
C MET A 1 -45.24 40.23 28.95
N ASP A 2 -45.21 40.87 27.79
CA ASP A 2 -46.10 40.54 26.67
C ASP A 2 -45.71 39.18 26.06
N THR A 3 -46.69 38.31 25.78
CA THR A 3 -46.46 36.93 25.32
C THR A 3 -45.63 36.90 24.03
N LYS A 4 -45.80 37.94 23.19
CA LYS A 4 -45.01 38.18 21.98
C LYS A 4 -43.52 38.36 22.28
N THR A 5 -43.17 39.10 23.33
CA THR A 5 -41.77 39.34 23.71
C THR A 5 -41.10 38.06 24.20
N VAL A 6 -41.82 37.22 24.95
CA VAL A 6 -41.32 35.91 25.40
C VAL A 6 -41.07 34.97 24.22
N ILE A 7 -42.00 34.91 23.27
CA ILE A 7 -41.86 34.10 22.04
C ILE A 7 -40.67 34.57 21.20
N THR A 8 -40.48 35.89 21.04
CA THR A 8 -39.33 36.45 20.30
C THR A 8 -38.01 36.14 20.98
N ILE A 9 -37.92 36.21 22.31
CA ILE A 9 -36.70 35.87 23.06
C ILE A 9 -36.38 34.38 22.90
N ILE A 10 -37.35 33.50 23.10
CA ILE A 10 -37.16 32.04 22.97
C ILE A 10 -36.80 31.68 21.53
N GLY A 11 -37.50 32.24 20.55
CA GLY A 11 -37.21 32.03 19.12
C GLY A 11 -35.82 32.51 18.73
N SER A 12 -35.39 33.68 19.22
CA SER A 12 -34.04 34.21 18.98
C SER A 12 -32.96 33.34 19.62
N PHE A 13 -33.20 32.83 20.83
CA PHE A 13 -32.27 31.97 21.54
C PHE A 13 -32.10 30.61 20.83
N LEU A 14 -33.21 29.99 20.41
CA LEU A 14 -33.18 28.75 19.63
C LEU A 14 -32.48 28.94 18.26
N ALA A 15 -32.75 30.05 17.58
CA ALA A 15 -32.07 30.40 16.33
C ALA A 15 -30.56 30.59 16.53
N ALA A 16 -30.15 31.27 17.62
CA ALA A 16 -28.73 31.44 17.94
C ALA A 16 -28.04 30.12 18.30
N SER A 17 -28.68 29.25 19.10
CA SER A 17 -28.13 27.95 19.46
C SER A 17 -27.98 27.03 18.24
N THR A 18 -28.98 26.99 17.36
CA THR A 18 -28.91 26.21 16.11
C THR A 18 -27.84 26.77 15.16
N ALA A 19 -27.74 28.08 15.01
CA ALA A 19 -26.69 28.72 14.22
C ALA A 19 -25.29 28.43 14.74
N GLN A 20 -25.08 28.44 16.06
CA GLN A 20 -23.79 28.09 16.67
C GLN A 20 -23.43 26.61 16.44
N LEU A 21 -24.38 25.69 16.61
CA LEU A 21 -24.15 24.26 16.32
C LEU A 21 -23.80 24.02 14.85
N ILE A 22 -24.54 24.64 13.93
CA ILE A 22 -24.27 24.55 12.49
C ILE A 22 -22.89 25.14 12.18
N SER A 23 -22.56 26.30 12.73
CA SER A 23 -21.25 26.96 12.54
C SER A 23 -20.10 26.08 13.03
N HIS A 24 -20.24 25.43 14.19
CA HIS A 24 -19.24 24.51 14.72
C HIS A 24 -19.07 23.28 13.82
N ILE A 25 -20.16 22.67 13.38
CA ILE A 25 -20.12 21.52 12.45
C ILE A 25 -19.44 21.90 11.12
N LEU A 26 -19.74 23.08 10.58
CA LEU A 26 -19.12 23.58 9.35
C LEU A 26 -17.63 23.87 9.54
N THR A 27 -17.25 24.45 10.68
CA THR A 27 -15.85 24.71 11.04
C THR A 27 -15.06 23.42 11.13
N LEU A 28 -15.56 22.42 11.86
CA LEU A 28 -14.93 21.09 11.95
C LEU A 28 -14.77 20.42 10.59
N ARG A 29 -15.80 20.51 9.71
CA ARG A 29 -15.72 19.97 8.35
C ARG A 29 -14.64 20.68 7.53
N ARG A 30 -14.52 22.00 7.65
CA ARG A 30 -13.50 22.81 6.97
C ARG A 30 -12.11 22.47 7.46
N GLU A 31 -11.91 22.37 8.77
CA GLU A 31 -10.63 22.00 9.38
C GLU A 31 -10.20 20.60 8.95
N LYS A 32 -11.10 19.61 9.00
CA LYS A 32 -10.80 18.25 8.51
C LYS A 32 -10.40 18.24 7.03
N LYS A 33 -11.08 19.03 6.19
CA LYS A 33 -10.74 19.17 4.77
C LYS A 33 -9.37 19.85 4.58
N ASN A 34 -9.07 20.89 5.35
CA ASN A 34 -7.79 21.60 5.30
C ASN A 34 -6.65 20.69 5.75
N TYR A 35 -6.83 19.94 6.84
CA TYR A 35 -5.84 18.97 7.30
C TYR A 35 -5.56 17.91 6.24
N LYS A 36 -6.59 17.33 5.61
CA LYS A 36 -6.42 16.38 4.51
C LYS A 36 -5.66 16.97 3.32
N LYS A 37 -5.90 18.23 2.97
CA LYS A 37 -5.13 18.93 1.94
C LYS A 37 -3.67 19.11 2.36
N ALA A 38 -3.41 19.46 3.62
CA ALA A 38 -2.05 19.58 4.13
C ALA A 38 -1.32 18.23 4.10
N CYS A 39 -1.97 17.14 4.50
CA CYS A 39 -1.44 15.78 4.34
C CYS A 39 -1.10 15.49 2.87
N TYR A 40 -2.04 15.74 1.94
CA TYR A 40 -1.79 15.52 0.51
C TYR A 40 -0.57 16.31 0.01
N GLN A 41 -0.51 17.61 0.32
CA GLN A 41 0.53 18.51 -0.21
C GLN A 41 1.90 18.27 0.41
N ASN A 42 1.97 18.07 1.72
CA ASN A 42 3.24 17.99 2.44
C ASN A 42 3.78 16.56 2.52
N LEU A 43 2.90 15.57 2.68
CA LEU A 43 3.31 14.18 2.87
C LEU A 43 3.25 13.37 1.58
N TYR A 44 2.10 13.27 0.93
CA TYR A 44 1.91 12.25 -0.12
C TYR A 44 2.39 12.67 -1.51
N SER A 45 1.90 13.81 -2.01
CA SER A 45 2.20 14.28 -3.36
C SER A 45 3.70 14.39 -3.66
N PRO A 46 4.58 14.79 -2.72
CA PRO A 46 6.02 14.92 -3.02
C PRO A 46 6.77 13.61 -3.26
N ILE A 47 6.31 12.49 -2.69
CA ILE A 47 7.05 11.22 -2.71
C ILE A 47 6.29 10.06 -3.37
N ILE A 48 5.02 10.24 -3.74
CA ILE A 48 4.21 9.18 -4.33
C ILE A 48 4.85 8.57 -5.59
N PHE A 49 5.34 9.41 -6.51
CA PHE A 49 6.00 8.94 -7.74
C PHE A 49 7.41 8.38 -7.48
N LYS A 50 8.09 8.87 -6.44
CA LYS A 50 9.38 8.31 -6.02
C LYS A 50 9.21 6.91 -5.44
N LEU A 51 8.11 6.68 -4.73
CA LEU A 51 7.75 5.36 -4.22
C LEU A 51 7.37 4.39 -5.34
N THR A 52 6.67 4.85 -6.38
CA THR A 52 6.44 4.01 -7.58
C THR A 52 7.74 3.69 -8.31
N GLU A 53 8.66 4.65 -8.41
CA GLU A 53 9.99 4.47 -8.99
C GLU A 53 10.83 3.46 -8.19
N TYR A 54 10.77 3.51 -6.86
CA TYR A 54 11.39 2.51 -6.00
C TYR A 54 10.94 1.09 -6.36
N ILE A 55 9.62 0.85 -6.41
CA ILE A 55 9.06 -0.47 -6.75
C ILE A 55 9.55 -0.93 -8.13
N ARG A 56 9.55 -0.05 -9.13
CA ARG A 56 10.05 -0.38 -10.47
C ARG A 56 11.55 -0.70 -10.47
N SER A 57 12.33 0.06 -9.71
CA SER A 57 13.79 -0.10 -9.66
C SER A 57 14.25 -1.42 -9.01
N GLU A 58 13.47 -1.96 -8.06
CA GLU A 58 13.72 -3.28 -7.47
C GLU A 58 13.40 -4.42 -8.47
N GLY A 59 12.52 -4.18 -9.45
CA GLY A 59 12.15 -5.12 -10.51
C GLY A 59 13.14 -5.20 -11.68
N CYS A 60 14.01 -4.21 -11.84
CA CYS A 60 14.98 -4.18 -12.94
C CYS A 60 16.27 -4.89 -12.56
N ASP A 61 16.71 -5.82 -13.42
CA ASP A 61 17.96 -6.53 -13.23
C ASP A 61 19.17 -5.58 -13.25
N LYS A 62 20.07 -5.75 -12.28
CA LYS A 62 21.23 -4.87 -12.09
C LYS A 62 22.17 -4.90 -13.29
N GLU A 63 22.24 -6.03 -14.01
CA GLU A 63 23.06 -6.16 -15.23
C GLU A 63 22.62 -5.22 -16.35
N PHE A 64 21.33 -4.88 -16.45
CA PHE A 64 20.84 -3.90 -17.42
C PHE A 64 21.16 -2.46 -17.01
N HIS A 65 21.24 -2.21 -15.70
CA HIS A 65 21.57 -0.90 -15.13
C HIS A 65 23.07 -0.58 -15.13
N GLU A 66 23.96 -1.57 -15.08
CA GLU A 66 25.42 -1.33 -15.19
C GLU A 66 25.84 -0.78 -16.56
N LEU A 67 25.05 -1.02 -17.61
CA LEU A 67 25.29 -0.49 -18.96
C LEU A 67 24.88 0.99 -19.12
N ILE A 68 24.02 1.51 -18.25
CA ILE A 68 23.49 2.88 -18.32
C ILE A 68 23.85 3.61 -17.02
N ASN A 69 25.02 4.24 -17.06
CA ASN A 69 25.79 4.91 -15.99
C ASN A 69 25.09 6.07 -15.23
N ILE A 70 23.78 6.03 -14.96
CA ILE A 70 23.00 7.21 -14.50
C ILE A 70 22.10 6.97 -13.28
N HIS A 71 21.87 5.77 -12.73
CA HIS A 71 20.76 5.61 -11.76
C HIS A 71 21.15 5.37 -10.30
N GLN A 72 20.54 6.18 -9.44
CA GLN A 72 20.45 6.06 -7.99
C GLN A 72 19.98 4.65 -7.61
N SER A 73 20.63 4.03 -6.63
CA SER A 73 20.24 2.68 -6.18
C SER A 73 18.84 2.67 -5.55
N SER A 74 18.10 1.56 -5.67
CA SER A 74 16.77 1.42 -5.06
C SER A 74 16.79 1.73 -3.56
N SER A 75 17.83 1.31 -2.86
CA SER A 75 18.08 1.64 -1.45
C SER A 75 18.25 3.15 -1.22
N GLU A 76 18.92 3.88 -2.10
CA GLU A 76 19.02 5.35 -1.99
C GLU A 76 17.68 6.03 -2.23
N ILE A 77 16.89 5.56 -3.20
CA ILE A 77 15.53 6.07 -3.46
C ILE A 77 14.68 5.90 -2.20
N PHE A 78 14.69 4.71 -1.60
CA PHE A 78 13.90 4.42 -0.39
C PHE A 78 14.42 5.15 0.86
N ASN A 79 15.71 5.45 0.94
CA ASN A 79 16.24 6.32 1.99
C ASN A 79 15.68 7.75 1.89
N GLU A 80 15.56 8.31 0.68
CA GLU A 80 15.05 9.68 0.48
C GLU A 80 13.56 9.82 0.81
N ILE A 81 12.71 8.98 0.21
CA ILE A 81 11.84 8.10 0.99
C ILE A 81 11.54 8.47 2.45
N MET A 82 12.18 7.68 3.31
CA MET A 82 12.07 7.73 4.76
C MET A 82 12.54 9.07 5.35
N GLN A 83 13.54 9.74 4.76
CA GLN A 83 13.95 11.08 5.19
C GLN A 83 12.84 12.12 5.00
N HIS A 84 12.04 12.01 3.93
CA HIS A 84 10.87 12.87 3.75
C HIS A 84 9.78 12.56 4.77
N ILE A 85 9.56 11.27 5.07
CA ILE A 85 8.63 10.83 6.13
C ILE A 85 9.05 11.41 7.49
N GLU A 86 10.32 11.31 7.85
CA GLU A 86 10.87 11.83 9.11
C GLU A 86 10.57 13.32 9.29
N LYS A 87 10.71 14.12 8.24
CA LYS A 87 10.44 15.56 8.25
C LYS A 87 8.95 15.90 8.33
N ASN A 88 8.07 14.94 8.03
CA ASN A 88 6.63 15.16 7.88
C ASN A 88 5.76 14.26 8.78
N LEU A 89 6.31 13.69 9.85
CA LEU A 89 5.60 12.78 10.77
C LEU A 89 4.29 13.36 11.31
N ALA A 90 4.17 14.69 11.47
CA ALA A 90 2.95 15.37 11.90
C ALA A 90 1.73 15.17 10.97
N TYR A 91 1.98 14.76 9.72
CA TYR A 91 0.96 14.52 8.71
C TYR A 91 0.72 13.02 8.44
N THR A 92 1.46 12.14 9.11
CA THR A 92 1.42 10.68 8.90
C THR A 92 0.41 9.99 9.82
N SER A 93 0.00 8.79 9.46
CA SER A 93 -0.78 7.89 10.31
C SER A 93 0.12 7.16 11.32
N LEU A 94 -0.49 6.60 12.37
CA LEU A 94 0.24 5.76 13.34
C LEU A 94 0.91 4.55 12.70
N ASP A 95 0.27 3.94 11.69
CA ASP A 95 0.84 2.78 10.98
C ASP A 95 2.15 3.15 10.28
N ILE A 96 2.18 4.29 9.58
CA ILE A 96 3.39 4.81 8.94
C ILE A 96 4.46 5.14 9.98
N ILE A 97 4.09 5.74 11.12
CA ILE A 97 5.03 6.05 12.21
C ILE A 97 5.67 4.77 12.75
N ASN A 98 4.88 3.72 12.99
CA ASN A 98 5.36 2.45 13.52
C ASN A 98 6.33 1.78 12.54
N ILE A 99 5.97 1.71 11.26
CA ILE A 99 6.85 1.16 10.21
C ILE A 99 8.15 1.98 10.09
N PHE A 100 8.05 3.31 10.08
CA PHE A 100 9.22 4.19 10.05
C PHE A 100 10.15 3.98 11.26
N GLN A 101 9.61 3.79 12.45
CA GLN A 101 10.42 3.55 13.65
C GLN A 101 11.18 2.23 13.57
N VAL A 102 10.54 1.17 13.08
CA VAL A 102 11.21 -0.13 12.82
C VAL A 102 12.30 0.07 11.78
N TRP A 103 11.98 0.73 10.67
CA TRP A 103 12.95 0.99 9.62
C TRP A 103 14.15 1.80 10.12
N LYS A 104 13.91 2.84 10.90
CA LYS A 104 14.96 3.68 11.48
C LYS A 104 15.84 2.92 12.47
N ARG A 105 15.27 2.01 13.25
CA ARG A 105 16.02 1.17 14.19
C ARG A 105 16.96 0.20 13.45
N ASP A 106 16.43 -0.44 12.40
CA ASP A 106 17.06 -1.63 11.82
C ASP A 106 17.87 -1.34 10.54
N PHE A 107 17.51 -0.29 9.78
CA PHE A 107 18.02 -0.06 8.42
C PHE A 107 18.58 1.36 8.17
N SER A 108 18.32 2.36 9.02
CA SER A 108 18.82 3.73 8.75
C SER A 108 20.30 3.98 9.08
N ASN A 109 20.98 3.05 9.77
CA ASN A 109 22.32 3.27 10.29
C ASN A 109 23.43 2.76 9.34
N PRO A 110 24.34 3.64 8.86
CA PRO A 110 25.45 3.25 7.99
C PRO A 110 26.51 2.37 8.64
N SER A 111 26.53 2.23 9.97
CA SER A 111 27.54 1.45 10.70
C SER A 111 27.46 -0.06 10.44
N ASN A 112 26.37 -0.55 9.84
CA ASN A 112 26.24 -1.91 9.32
C ASN A 112 26.79 -2.07 7.88
N LYS A 113 27.25 -1.00 7.21
CA LYS A 113 27.74 -1.04 5.82
C LYS A 113 29.06 -1.80 5.63
N GLY A 114 29.72 -2.22 6.72
CA GLY A 114 30.93 -3.06 6.65
C GLY A 114 30.64 -4.55 6.53
N GLU A 115 29.42 -4.98 6.83
CA GLU A 115 28.97 -6.37 6.67
C GLU A 115 28.06 -6.43 5.44
N VAL A 116 28.38 -7.32 4.50
CA VAL A 116 27.46 -7.64 3.40
C VAL A 116 26.15 -8.11 4.06
N PRO A 117 25.01 -7.45 3.84
CA PRO A 117 23.75 -7.89 4.42
C PRO A 117 23.55 -9.35 4.05
N ASN A 118 23.36 -10.21 5.05
CA ASN A 118 22.99 -11.58 4.74
C ASN A 118 21.62 -11.57 4.03
N THR A 119 21.35 -12.60 3.22
CA THR A 119 20.14 -12.67 2.38
C THR A 119 18.86 -12.44 3.20
N VAL A 120 18.82 -12.91 4.45
CA VAL A 120 17.68 -12.75 5.36
C VAL A 120 17.44 -11.30 5.76
N GLN A 121 18.50 -10.54 6.07
CA GLN A 121 18.37 -9.12 6.41
C GLN A 121 17.82 -8.32 5.23
N LYS A 122 18.25 -8.64 4.01
CA LYS A 122 17.74 -7.99 2.80
C LYS A 122 16.28 -8.35 2.53
N GLU A 123 15.89 -9.62 2.67
CA GLU A 123 14.48 -10.03 2.58
C GLU A 123 13.61 -9.25 3.57
N ASN A 124 14.03 -9.16 4.84
CA ASN A 124 13.29 -8.42 5.87
C ASN A 124 13.18 -6.91 5.56
N GLU A 125 14.24 -6.31 5.01
CA GLU A 125 14.22 -4.91 4.58
C GLU A 125 13.19 -4.72 3.46
N ILE A 126 13.21 -5.58 2.44
CA ILE A 126 12.28 -5.51 1.32
C ILE A 126 10.84 -5.73 1.77
N ASP A 127 10.58 -6.72 2.63
CA ASP A 127 9.25 -6.97 3.19
C ASP A 127 8.72 -5.74 3.93
N LEU A 128 9.56 -5.07 4.71
CA LEU A 128 9.20 -3.83 5.41
C LEU A 128 8.94 -2.68 4.42
N ASN A 129 9.76 -2.55 3.38
CA ASN A 129 9.63 -1.51 2.36
C ASN A 129 8.34 -1.69 1.53
N ILE A 130 8.00 -2.92 1.15
CA ILE A 130 6.74 -3.24 0.46
C ILE A 130 5.55 -3.00 1.37
N THR A 131 5.64 -3.39 2.65
CA THR A 131 4.58 -3.11 3.64
C THR A 131 4.35 -1.61 3.79
N PHE A 132 5.42 -0.83 3.91
CA PHE A 132 5.35 0.63 3.90
C PHE A 132 4.64 1.14 2.63
N ALA A 133 5.07 0.66 1.46
CA ALA A 133 4.54 1.11 0.18
C ALA A 133 3.04 0.83 0.07
N ASN A 134 2.60 -0.37 0.47
CA ASN A 134 1.20 -0.78 0.47
C ASN A 134 0.34 0.15 1.32
N VAL A 135 0.74 0.39 2.57
CA VAL A 135 0.06 1.28 3.51
C VAL A 135 0.04 2.72 2.98
N PHE A 136 1.16 3.19 2.43
CA PHE A 136 1.28 4.54 1.90
C PHE A 136 0.35 4.77 0.69
N PHE A 137 0.35 3.85 -0.28
CA PHE A 137 -0.52 3.91 -1.45
C PHE A 137 -2.00 3.85 -1.06
N GLU A 138 -2.36 2.98 -0.12
CA GLU A 138 -3.74 2.87 0.35
C GLU A 138 -4.22 4.18 1.00
N GLN A 139 -3.39 4.79 1.85
CA GLN A 139 -3.72 6.06 2.50
C GLN A 139 -3.77 7.22 1.50
N PHE A 140 -2.89 7.24 0.50
CA PHE A 140 -2.92 8.21 -0.58
C PHE A 140 -4.22 8.13 -1.38
N ILE A 141 -4.62 6.92 -1.79
CA ILE A 141 -5.87 6.67 -2.52
C ILE A 141 -7.08 7.11 -1.67
N LYS A 142 -7.10 6.76 -0.38
CA LYS A 142 -8.15 7.20 0.56
C LYS A 142 -8.24 8.74 0.64
N ILE A 143 -7.10 9.42 0.69
CA ILE A 143 -7.05 10.89 0.73
C ILE A 143 -7.57 11.49 -0.59
N ASN A 144 -7.11 11.00 -1.75
CA ASN A 144 -7.56 11.45 -3.06
C ASN A 144 -9.07 11.31 -3.25
N LYS A 145 -9.61 10.12 -2.93
CA LYS A 145 -11.07 9.87 -2.94
C LYS A 145 -11.80 10.88 -2.06
N SER A 146 -11.27 11.17 -0.86
CA SER A 146 -11.90 12.09 0.07
C SER A 146 -11.80 13.56 -0.30
N LEU A 147 -10.77 13.95 -1.06
CA LEU A 147 -10.60 15.29 -1.62
C LEU A 147 -11.32 15.46 -2.97
N LYS A 148 -11.83 14.37 -3.54
CA LYS A 148 -12.43 14.29 -4.89
C LYS A 148 -11.43 14.67 -5.99
N PHE A 149 -10.16 14.38 -5.78
CA PHE A 149 -9.15 14.48 -6.82
C PHE A 149 -9.29 13.27 -7.75
N LYS A 150 -9.37 13.54 -9.05
CA LYS A 150 -9.37 12.54 -10.12
C LYS A 150 -8.29 12.95 -11.10
N HIS A 151 -7.08 12.43 -10.89
CA HIS A 151 -5.94 12.71 -11.75
C HIS A 151 -5.62 11.42 -12.49
N LYS A 152 -6.02 11.34 -13.76
CA LYS A 152 -5.81 10.15 -14.60
C LYS A 152 -4.35 9.67 -14.57
N VAL A 153 -3.40 10.60 -14.67
CA VAL A 153 -1.95 10.32 -14.59
C VAL A 153 -1.57 9.64 -13.27
N VAL A 154 -2.15 10.08 -12.15
CA VAL A 154 -1.88 9.49 -10.83
C VAL A 154 -2.47 8.09 -10.74
N ASP A 155 -3.68 7.88 -11.28
CA ASP A 155 -4.34 6.58 -11.28
C ASP A 155 -3.59 5.57 -12.18
N GLU A 156 -3.10 6.02 -13.35
CA GLU A 156 -2.29 5.20 -14.27
C GLU A 156 -0.93 4.81 -13.68
N GLU A 157 -0.19 5.79 -13.14
CA GLU A 157 1.13 5.56 -12.55
C GLU A 157 1.08 4.66 -11.31
N LEU A 158 -0.01 4.70 -10.54
CA LEU A 158 -0.14 3.90 -9.33
C LEU A 158 -0.71 2.51 -9.56
N ARG A 159 -1.37 2.26 -10.70
CA ARG A 159 -2.11 1.02 -10.93
C ARG A 159 -1.25 -0.22 -10.71
N ALA A 160 -0.11 -0.31 -11.41
CA ALA A 160 0.78 -1.47 -11.30
C ALA A 160 1.54 -1.52 -9.98
N PRO A 161 2.23 -0.46 -9.50
CA PRO A 161 2.91 -0.48 -8.21
C PRO A 161 1.99 -0.82 -7.03
N TYR A 162 0.77 -0.26 -7.01
CA TYR A 162 -0.16 -0.53 -5.92
C TYR A 162 -0.65 -1.98 -5.93
N PHE A 163 -1.07 -2.48 -7.09
CA PHE A 163 -1.42 -3.90 -7.24
C PHE A 163 -0.25 -4.80 -6.84
N PHE A 164 0.96 -4.49 -7.31
CA PHE A 164 2.15 -5.27 -7.03
C PHE A 164 2.43 -5.40 -5.54
N THR A 165 2.26 -4.33 -4.75
CA THR A 165 2.44 -4.43 -3.29
C THR A 165 1.47 -5.42 -2.65
N HIS A 166 0.23 -5.50 -3.14
CA HIS A 166 -0.74 -6.51 -2.67
C HIS A 166 -0.35 -7.91 -3.15
N PHE A 167 0.07 -8.04 -4.41
CA PHE A 167 0.53 -9.30 -4.98
C PHE A 167 1.73 -9.87 -4.21
N PHE A 168 2.74 -9.05 -3.97
CA PHE A 168 3.93 -9.42 -3.20
C PHE A 168 3.55 -9.95 -1.81
N LEU A 169 2.71 -9.19 -1.08
CA LEU A 169 2.31 -9.56 0.27
C LEU A 169 1.42 -10.81 0.28
N LEU A 170 0.52 -10.96 -0.68
CA LEU A 170 -0.31 -12.16 -0.82
C LEU A 170 0.56 -13.41 -1.09
N ILE A 171 1.56 -13.29 -1.96
CA ILE A 171 2.49 -14.40 -2.23
C ILE A 171 3.26 -14.77 -0.98
N LYS A 172 3.84 -13.81 -0.25
CA LYS A 172 4.54 -14.09 1.01
C LYS A 172 3.62 -14.72 2.07
N GLU A 173 2.34 -14.40 2.08
CA GLU A 173 1.34 -14.95 3.01
C GLU A 173 0.86 -16.36 2.63
N CYS A 174 0.69 -16.64 1.33
CA CYS A 174 0.23 -17.93 0.82
C CYS A 174 1.36 -18.94 0.59
N THR A 175 2.61 -18.56 0.79
CA THR A 175 3.77 -19.41 0.54
C THR A 175 4.58 -19.57 1.82
N ARG A 176 5.39 -20.63 1.90
CA ARG A 176 6.21 -20.85 3.10
C ARG A 176 7.26 -19.74 3.22
N PRO A 177 7.62 -19.34 4.45
CA PRO A 177 8.74 -18.41 4.64
C PRO A 177 9.97 -18.89 3.87
N TYR A 178 10.56 -17.98 3.08
CA TYR A 178 11.76 -18.22 2.27
C TYR A 178 11.61 -19.26 1.13
N SER A 179 10.39 -19.63 0.74
CA SER A 179 10.17 -20.50 -0.43
C SER A 179 10.30 -19.77 -1.77
N ILE A 180 10.07 -18.46 -1.76
CA ILE A 180 10.25 -17.54 -2.88
C ILE A 180 10.99 -16.29 -2.41
N THR A 181 12.04 -15.94 -3.13
CA THR A 181 12.87 -14.76 -2.88
C THR A 181 12.16 -13.50 -3.36
N PHE A 182 12.50 -12.33 -2.81
CA PHE A 182 11.95 -11.07 -3.33
C PHE A 182 12.30 -10.91 -4.82
N ALA A 183 13.49 -11.34 -5.24
CA ALA A 183 13.96 -11.20 -6.63
C ALA A 183 13.05 -11.95 -7.62
N GLU A 184 12.62 -13.17 -7.26
CA GLU A 184 11.68 -13.95 -8.08
C GLU A 184 10.30 -13.26 -8.17
N ILE A 185 9.82 -12.66 -7.07
CA ILE A 185 8.54 -11.91 -7.10
C ILE A 185 8.68 -10.65 -7.96
N PHE A 186 9.76 -9.90 -7.77
CA PHE A 186 10.05 -8.67 -8.52
C PHE A 186 10.29 -8.92 -10.00
N ALA A 187 10.85 -10.06 -10.37
CA ALA A 187 10.97 -10.46 -11.76
C ALA A 187 9.61 -10.42 -12.45
N MET A 188 8.50 -10.79 -11.79
CA MET A 188 7.15 -10.78 -12.37
C MET A 188 6.50 -9.38 -12.53
N TYR A 189 7.18 -8.31 -12.12
CA TYR A 189 6.62 -6.96 -12.14
C TYR A 189 6.20 -6.50 -13.55
N ASP A 190 7.02 -6.78 -14.56
CA ASP A 190 6.74 -6.43 -15.96
C ASP A 190 5.49 -7.15 -16.51
N LEU A 191 5.32 -8.43 -16.17
CA LEU A 191 4.13 -9.21 -16.52
C LEU A 191 2.88 -8.65 -15.84
N ILE A 192 3.00 -8.23 -14.57
CA ILE A 192 1.91 -7.58 -13.84
C ILE A 192 1.54 -6.25 -14.49
N GLU A 193 2.51 -5.44 -14.87
CA GLU A 193 2.26 -4.16 -15.53
C GLU A 193 1.52 -4.37 -16.86
N ALA A 194 1.95 -5.35 -17.66
CA ALA A 194 1.30 -5.72 -18.91
C ALA A 194 -0.12 -6.31 -18.71
N MET A 195 -0.29 -7.22 -17.74
CA MET A 195 -1.59 -7.82 -17.39
C MET A 195 -2.61 -6.76 -16.98
N LEU A 196 -2.16 -5.70 -16.29
CA LEU A 196 -3.04 -4.65 -15.83
C LEU A 196 -3.39 -3.63 -16.91
N LEU A 197 -2.78 -3.67 -18.11
CA LEU A 197 -3.07 -2.72 -19.19
C LEU A 197 -4.56 -2.66 -19.57
N PRO A 198 -5.24 -3.80 -19.84
CA PRO A 198 -6.66 -3.83 -20.13
C PRO A 198 -7.51 -3.51 -18.89
N ASP A 199 -8.75 -3.07 -19.10
CA ASP A 199 -9.71 -2.87 -18.00
C ASP A 199 -10.03 -4.22 -17.31
N ASN A 200 -9.73 -4.32 -16.02
CA ASN A 200 -9.91 -5.51 -15.20
C ASN A 200 -10.29 -5.13 -13.75
N ASN A 201 -10.54 -6.13 -12.91
CA ASN A 201 -10.92 -5.95 -11.50
C ASN A 201 -9.93 -6.62 -10.52
N TYR A 202 -8.72 -6.95 -10.98
CA TYR A 202 -7.75 -7.70 -10.16
C TYR A 202 -7.33 -6.91 -8.92
N THR A 203 -7.23 -5.58 -9.02
CA THR A 203 -6.88 -4.72 -7.88
C THR A 203 -7.93 -4.78 -6.77
N GLU A 204 -9.21 -4.67 -7.11
CA GLU A 204 -10.28 -4.77 -6.12
C GLU A 204 -10.36 -6.16 -5.50
N ARG A 205 -10.15 -7.21 -6.31
CA ARG A 205 -10.22 -8.60 -5.84
C ARG A 205 -9.07 -8.94 -4.90
N ILE A 206 -7.84 -8.56 -5.23
CA ILE A 206 -6.67 -8.86 -4.38
C ILE A 206 -6.77 -8.15 -3.04
N ILE A 207 -7.25 -6.90 -3.03
CA ILE A 207 -7.52 -6.16 -1.79
C ILE A 207 -8.57 -6.90 -0.96
N SER A 208 -9.68 -7.31 -1.56
CA SER A 208 -10.76 -8.01 -0.85
C SER A 208 -10.30 -9.34 -0.24
N ILE A 209 -9.43 -10.08 -0.93
CA ILE A 209 -8.87 -11.35 -0.45
C ILE A 209 -7.92 -11.09 0.73
N ARG A 210 -7.00 -10.13 0.61
CA ARG A 210 -6.10 -9.76 1.71
C ARG A 210 -6.86 -9.27 2.94
N ASP A 211 -7.88 -8.43 2.75
CA ASP A 211 -8.77 -7.99 3.83
C ASP A 211 -9.51 -9.17 4.51
N ALA A 212 -9.78 -10.25 3.78
CA ALA A 212 -10.39 -11.46 4.34
C ALA A 212 -9.38 -12.26 5.16
N LEU A 213 -8.15 -12.43 4.66
CA LEU A 213 -7.05 -13.09 5.35
C LEU A 213 -6.64 -12.36 6.64
N ASP A 214 -6.55 -11.04 6.64
CA ASP A 214 -6.27 -10.24 7.84
C ASP A 214 -7.35 -10.45 8.93
N LYS A 215 -8.61 -10.60 8.52
CA LYS A 215 -9.72 -10.88 9.45
C LYS A 215 -9.64 -12.28 10.04
N VAL A 216 -9.09 -13.25 9.30
CA VAL A 216 -8.86 -14.60 9.81
C VAL A 216 -7.83 -14.56 10.93
N HIS A 217 -6.69 -13.90 10.73
CA HIS A 217 -5.62 -13.76 11.73
C HIS A 217 -6.07 -13.05 13.02
N SER A 218 -7.04 -12.14 12.92
CA SER A 218 -7.60 -11.42 14.08
C SER A 218 -8.72 -12.16 14.81
N THR A 219 -9.17 -13.32 14.32
CA THR A 219 -10.14 -14.18 14.99
C THR A 219 -9.48 -15.35 15.72
N ASN A 220 -10.05 -15.81 16.84
CA ASN A 220 -9.51 -16.95 17.59
C ASN A 220 -9.43 -18.20 16.69
N LEU A 221 -8.22 -18.74 16.51
CA LEU A 221 -7.87 -19.89 15.65
C LEU A 221 -8.92 -21.02 15.65
N TYR A 222 -9.40 -21.44 16.81
CA TYR A 222 -10.31 -22.60 16.94
C TYR A 222 -11.77 -22.38 16.51
N LYS A 223 -12.16 -21.17 16.08
CA LYS A 223 -13.57 -20.86 15.77
C LYS A 223 -13.92 -20.85 14.29
N ASN A 224 -12.96 -20.93 13.37
CA ASN A 224 -13.29 -20.72 11.96
C ASN A 224 -12.31 -21.32 10.93
N ASP A 225 -11.91 -22.58 11.12
CA ASP A 225 -11.06 -23.31 10.17
C ASP A 225 -11.64 -23.31 8.74
N GLU A 226 -12.97 -23.33 8.60
CA GLU A 226 -13.68 -23.22 7.32
C GLU A 226 -13.39 -21.88 6.64
N ARG A 227 -13.55 -20.76 7.35
CA ARG A 227 -13.25 -19.43 6.79
C ARG A 227 -11.76 -19.22 6.50
N VAL A 228 -10.88 -19.82 7.30
CA VAL A 228 -9.43 -19.84 7.00
C VAL A 228 -9.23 -20.51 5.63
N HIS A 229 -9.77 -21.72 5.47
CA HIS A 229 -9.64 -22.49 4.24
C HIS A 229 -10.25 -21.76 3.03
N GLU A 230 -11.45 -21.20 3.15
CA GLU A 230 -12.10 -20.41 2.09
C GLU A 230 -11.27 -19.19 1.67
N SER A 231 -10.65 -18.49 2.63
CA SER A 231 -9.84 -17.30 2.33
C SER A 231 -8.56 -17.68 1.58
N TYR A 232 -7.89 -18.76 1.99
CA TYR A 232 -6.71 -19.27 1.27
C TYR A 232 -7.07 -19.85 -0.10
N LEU A 233 -8.20 -20.56 -0.22
CA LEU A 233 -8.69 -21.05 -1.52
C LEU A 233 -8.92 -19.89 -2.49
N SER A 234 -9.61 -18.84 -2.04
CA SER A 234 -9.86 -17.63 -2.84
C SER A 234 -8.54 -16.96 -3.26
N ALA A 235 -7.53 -16.97 -2.39
CA ALA A 235 -6.20 -16.46 -2.72
C ALA A 235 -5.52 -17.28 -3.82
N TYR A 236 -5.47 -18.61 -3.68
CA TYR A 236 -4.88 -19.47 -4.70
C TYR A 236 -5.63 -19.39 -6.04
N GLU A 237 -6.96 -19.36 -6.03
CA GLU A 237 -7.77 -19.17 -7.24
C GLU A 237 -7.37 -17.89 -7.98
N LEU A 238 -7.27 -16.76 -7.27
CA LEU A 238 -6.79 -15.51 -7.87
C LEU A 238 -5.36 -15.62 -8.41
N LEU A 239 -4.45 -16.28 -7.67
CA LEU A 239 -3.07 -16.45 -8.12
C LEU A 239 -2.97 -17.29 -9.40
N TYR A 240 -3.76 -18.37 -9.53
CA TYR A 240 -3.83 -19.14 -10.77
C TYR A 240 -4.45 -18.37 -11.93
N GLU A 241 -5.45 -17.51 -11.67
CA GLU A 241 -5.96 -16.60 -12.71
C GLU A 241 -4.87 -15.64 -13.19
N ILE A 242 -4.11 -15.05 -12.27
CA ILE A 242 -2.97 -14.18 -12.61
C ILE A 242 -1.93 -14.94 -13.44
N VAL A 243 -1.59 -16.17 -13.06
CA VAL A 243 -0.69 -17.04 -13.84
C VAL A 243 -1.20 -17.25 -15.26
N ASN A 244 -2.51 -17.51 -15.45
CA ASN A 244 -3.09 -17.73 -16.77
C ASN A 244 -3.02 -16.46 -17.64
N GLU A 245 -3.24 -15.28 -17.06
CA GLU A 245 -3.06 -14.01 -17.78
C GLU A 245 -1.58 -13.74 -18.10
N MET A 246 -0.66 -14.04 -17.17
CA MET A 246 0.77 -13.97 -17.41
C MET A 246 1.20 -14.89 -18.57
N ALA A 247 0.58 -16.06 -18.72
CA ALA A 247 0.90 -17.02 -19.78
C ALA A 247 0.57 -16.47 -21.18
N ILE A 248 -0.37 -15.52 -21.30
CA ILE A 248 -0.66 -14.83 -22.57
C ILE A 248 0.54 -13.94 -22.98
N ILE A 249 1.29 -13.43 -22.01
CA ILE A 249 2.43 -12.51 -22.21
C ILE A 249 3.74 -13.31 -22.32
N SER A 250 3.97 -14.26 -21.41
CA SER A 250 5.15 -15.12 -21.34
C SER A 250 4.78 -16.48 -20.76
N GLU A 251 4.62 -17.47 -21.65
CA GLU A 251 4.25 -18.85 -21.29
C GLU A 251 5.29 -19.52 -20.37
N ASP A 252 6.58 -19.36 -20.67
CA ASP A 252 7.67 -19.97 -19.90
C ASP A 252 7.66 -19.48 -18.43
N ARG A 253 7.66 -18.16 -18.24
CA ARG A 253 7.69 -17.55 -16.89
C ARG A 253 6.41 -17.82 -16.10
N ALA A 254 5.27 -17.87 -16.78
CA ALA A 254 4.01 -18.24 -16.14
C ALA A 254 3.99 -19.73 -15.73
N THR A 255 4.59 -20.60 -16.55
CA THR A 255 4.73 -22.04 -16.23
C THR A 255 5.61 -22.23 -15.00
N ASP A 256 6.78 -21.57 -14.94
CA ASP A 256 7.66 -21.60 -13.76
C ASP A 256 6.93 -21.14 -12.49
N PHE A 257 6.16 -20.05 -12.59
CA PHE A 257 5.39 -19.54 -11.46
C PHE A 257 4.24 -20.49 -11.06
N LYS A 258 3.60 -21.13 -12.04
CA LYS A 258 2.57 -22.15 -11.79
C LYS A 258 3.13 -23.36 -11.04
N GLU A 259 4.25 -23.89 -11.50
CA GLU A 259 4.94 -25.02 -10.86
C GLU A 259 5.35 -24.66 -9.43
N PHE A 260 5.80 -23.42 -9.22
CA PHE A 260 6.04 -22.90 -7.88
C PHE A 260 4.77 -22.93 -7.02
N LEU A 261 3.64 -22.38 -7.48
CA LEU A 261 2.38 -22.39 -6.71
C LEU A 261 1.88 -23.82 -6.42
N ASP A 262 1.94 -24.72 -7.41
CA ASP A 262 1.58 -26.13 -7.25
C ASP A 262 2.40 -26.79 -6.13
N SER A 263 3.69 -26.44 -6.01
CA SER A 263 4.58 -26.94 -4.96
C SER A 263 4.20 -26.48 -3.54
N GLN A 264 3.48 -25.35 -3.42
CA GLN A 264 3.09 -24.76 -2.14
C GLN A 264 1.76 -25.33 -1.61
N ILE A 265 0.85 -25.74 -2.49
CA ILE A 265 -0.48 -26.28 -2.12
C ILE A 265 -0.42 -27.75 -1.67
N GLN A 266 0.56 -28.52 -2.16
CA GLN A 266 0.60 -29.98 -1.97
C GLN A 266 0.94 -30.47 -0.54
N LYS A 267 0.99 -29.61 0.49
CA LYS A 267 1.37 -29.99 1.87
C LYS A 267 0.77 -29.08 2.93
#